data_AF-A0A6P6XDQ0-F1
#
_entry.id   AF-A0A6P6XDQ0-F1
#
_cell.length_a   1.000
_cell.length_b   1.000
_cell.length_c   1.000
_cell.angle_alpha   90.00
_cell.angle_beta   90.00
_cell.angle_gamma   90.00
#
_symmetry.space_group_name_H-M   'P 1'
#
loop_
_entity.id
_entity.type
_entity.pdbx_description
1 polymer ?
#
loop_
_entity_poly.entity_id
_entity_poly.type
_entity_poly.pdbx_seq_one_letter_code
_entity_poly.pdbx_strand_id
1 'polypeptide(L)'
;MVRIAEARKMRSLGSSYACLEFLSYQSLQRCLVSGTAKGKSKIKGSQPLKRSKVTTNKGTGSGDSNQKEGGPRKKSEFDELVDECLALTSPIRFLKHKEKAREAEREKMGLKSKGSDYAGLAKKYSRVLMRKHRARQAAESAFLRCKKEAIEALPEGLKAAALVPNLTPFPAN
;
A
#
# COMPACT_ATOMS: atom_id res chain seq x y z
N MET A 1 20.84 42.16 -51.74
CA MET A 1 21.33 40.92 -52.41
C MET A 1 21.79 40.00 -51.27
N VAL A 2 21.30 38.79 -50.99
CA VAL A 2 20.42 37.79 -51.64
C VAL A 2 19.64 37.07 -50.52
N ARG A 3 18.46 36.55 -50.88
CA ARG A 3 17.42 35.92 -50.04
C ARG A 3 17.75 34.45 -49.71
N ILE A 4 16.92 33.83 -48.85
CA ILE A 4 16.44 32.41 -48.75
C ILE A 4 16.18 32.12 -47.26
N ALA A 5 15.10 31.52 -46.75
CA ALA A 5 13.73 31.25 -47.18
C ALA A 5 12.97 30.79 -45.91
N GLU A 6 11.63 30.83 -45.94
CA GLU A 6 10.73 30.32 -44.90
C GLU A 6 10.94 28.84 -44.55
N ALA A 7 10.66 28.47 -43.30
CA ALA A 7 10.13 27.15 -42.95
C ALA A 7 9.19 27.20 -41.72
N ARG A 8 7.90 27.31 -42.01
CA ARG A 8 6.73 26.60 -41.42
C ARG A 8 6.82 26.08 -39.97
N LYS A 9 6.04 26.73 -39.10
CA LYS A 9 5.02 26.19 -38.17
C LYS A 9 5.16 24.71 -37.73
N MET A 10 5.53 24.51 -36.47
CA MET A 10 5.11 23.35 -35.67
C MET A 10 4.61 23.83 -34.31
N ARG A 11 3.29 23.72 -34.09
CA ARG A 11 2.69 23.78 -32.75
C ARG A 11 3.21 22.57 -31.98
N SER A 12 3.93 22.76 -30.88
CA SER A 12 4.17 21.67 -29.93
C SER A 12 3.14 21.75 -28.79
N LEU A 13 2.48 20.62 -28.59
CA LEU A 13 1.48 20.37 -27.56
C LEU A 13 2.17 20.35 -26.19
N GLY A 14 2.12 21.46 -25.46
CA GLY A 14 2.81 21.61 -24.16
C GLY A 14 1.92 21.93 -22.96
N SER A 15 0.60 21.78 -23.07
CA SER A 15 -0.35 22.37 -22.10
C SER A 15 -1.25 21.35 -21.39
N SER A 16 -0.77 20.15 -21.11
CA SER A 16 -1.46 19.15 -20.27
C SER A 16 -0.72 18.87 -18.96
N TYR A 17 0.61 18.91 -18.98
CA TYR A 17 1.44 18.65 -17.79
C TYR A 17 1.43 19.81 -16.78
N ALA A 18 1.34 21.06 -17.27
CA ALA A 18 1.25 22.24 -16.40
C ALA A 18 -0.08 22.33 -15.63
N CYS A 19 -1.17 21.78 -16.20
CA CYS A 19 -2.49 21.77 -15.57
C CYS A 19 -2.56 20.76 -14.41
N LEU A 20 -1.91 19.61 -14.55
CA LEU A 20 -1.87 18.57 -13.51
C LEU A 20 -0.97 18.96 -12.32
N GLU A 21 0.13 19.67 -12.55
CA GLU A 21 0.94 20.19 -11.44
C GLU A 21 0.19 21.24 -10.62
N PHE A 22 -0.54 22.17 -11.26
CA PHE A 22 -1.26 23.21 -10.50
C PHE A 22 -2.33 22.64 -9.56
N LEU A 23 -2.99 21.53 -9.97
CA LEU A 23 -3.98 20.83 -9.16
C LEU A 23 -3.36 20.07 -7.98
N SER A 24 -2.16 19.50 -8.15
CA SER A 24 -1.48 18.80 -7.06
C SER A 24 -1.01 19.76 -5.95
N TYR A 25 -0.46 20.92 -6.32
CA TYR A 25 -0.06 21.96 -5.35
C TYR A 25 -1.25 22.53 -4.57
N GLN A 26 -2.42 22.68 -5.21
CA GLN A 26 -3.61 23.19 -4.52
C GLN A 26 -4.18 22.20 -3.48
N SER A 27 -4.06 20.89 -3.73
CA SER A 27 -4.47 19.87 -2.76
C SER A 27 -3.56 19.78 -1.53
N LEU A 28 -2.25 20.05 -1.69
CA LEU A 28 -1.28 20.06 -0.60
C LEU A 28 -1.38 21.31 0.29
N GLN A 29 -1.82 22.45 -0.26
CA GLN A 29 -1.95 23.70 0.50
C GLN A 29 -3.21 23.81 1.37
N ARG A 30 -4.23 22.96 1.17
CA ARG A 30 -5.49 23.03 1.92
C ARG A 30 -5.57 22.10 3.14
N CYS A 31 -4.43 21.74 3.72
CA CYS A 31 -4.40 21.20 5.08
C CYS A 31 -4.67 22.33 6.08
N LEU A 32 -5.95 22.58 6.38
CA LEU A 32 -6.33 23.42 7.53
C LEU A 32 -5.83 22.72 8.80
N VAL A 33 -4.72 23.21 9.33
CA VAL A 33 -4.21 22.80 10.64
C VAL A 33 -5.29 23.15 11.65
N SER A 34 -5.95 22.15 12.22
CA SER A 34 -6.80 22.35 13.38
C SER A 34 -5.90 22.87 14.50
N GLY A 35 -6.00 24.16 14.77
CA GLY A 35 -5.34 24.79 15.90
C GLY A 35 -5.87 24.17 17.18
N THR A 36 -5.23 23.12 17.67
CA THR A 36 -5.47 22.67 19.04
C THR A 36 -4.91 23.75 19.95
N ALA A 37 -5.83 24.48 20.59
CA ALA A 37 -5.51 25.54 21.51
C ALA A 37 -4.59 25.01 22.61
N LYS A 38 -3.46 25.71 22.82
CA LYS A 38 -2.64 25.54 24.03
C LYS A 38 -3.51 25.84 25.26
N GLY A 39 -4.05 24.80 25.87
CA GLY A 39 -4.68 24.84 27.19
C GLY A 39 -3.98 23.85 28.10
N LYS A 40 -3.02 24.32 28.90
CA LYS A 40 -2.55 23.62 30.10
C LYS A 40 -3.73 23.56 31.08
N SER A 41 -4.52 22.50 31.06
CA SER A 41 -5.39 22.17 32.19
C SER A 41 -4.67 21.15 33.07
N LYS A 42 -4.45 21.56 34.32
CA LYS A 42 -3.79 20.77 35.37
C LYS A 42 -4.75 19.67 35.80
N ILE A 43 -4.66 18.49 35.20
CA ILE A 43 -5.48 17.34 35.61
C ILE A 43 -4.87 16.82 36.92
N LYS A 44 -5.57 17.10 38.04
CA LYS A 44 -5.36 16.46 39.34
C LYS A 44 -5.52 14.94 39.16
N GLY A 45 -4.65 14.19 39.83
CA GLY A 45 -4.47 12.76 39.65
C GLY A 45 -5.68 11.87 39.94
N SER A 46 -5.55 10.65 39.40
CA SER A 46 -6.20 9.39 39.79
C SER A 46 -7.73 9.34 39.81
N GLN A 47 -8.32 8.96 38.67
CA GLN A 47 -9.55 8.19 38.62
C GLN A 47 -9.43 7.16 37.49
N PRO A 48 -9.28 5.85 37.79
CA PRO A 48 -9.26 4.83 36.76
C PRO A 48 -10.69 4.66 36.20
N LEU A 49 -10.89 5.02 34.93
CA LEU A 49 -12.14 4.73 34.22
C LEU A 49 -12.32 3.21 34.14
N LYS A 50 -13.38 2.70 34.79
CA LYS A 50 -13.79 1.30 34.74
C LYS A 50 -14.15 0.93 33.29
N ARG A 51 -13.24 0.26 32.58
CA ARG A 51 -13.59 -0.41 31.31
C ARG A 51 -14.42 -1.64 31.63
N SER A 52 -15.65 -1.68 31.11
CA SER A 52 -16.55 -2.82 31.21
C SER A 52 -15.96 -4.05 30.52
N LYS A 53 -15.91 -5.18 31.23
CA LYS A 53 -15.44 -6.47 30.71
C LYS A 53 -16.54 -7.11 29.86
N VAL A 54 -16.35 -7.11 28.54
CA VAL A 54 -17.23 -7.82 27.60
C VAL A 54 -16.83 -9.29 27.60
N THR A 55 -17.70 -10.17 28.09
CA THR A 55 -17.57 -11.63 27.97
C THR A 55 -18.19 -12.05 26.65
N THR A 56 -17.39 -12.52 25.69
CA THR A 56 -17.92 -13.12 24.46
C THR A 56 -18.33 -14.57 24.75
N ASN A 57 -19.64 -14.84 24.72
CA ASN A 57 -20.15 -16.22 24.72
C ASN A 57 -19.80 -16.88 23.38
N LYS A 58 -19.19 -18.07 23.45
CA LYS A 58 -18.80 -18.88 22.32
C LYS A 58 -20.05 -19.51 21.69
N GLY A 59 -20.53 -18.90 20.61
CA GLY A 59 -21.61 -19.44 19.78
C GLY A 59 -21.07 -20.47 18.79
N THR A 60 -21.65 -21.67 18.87
CA THR A 60 -21.46 -22.83 18.00
C THR A 60 -21.79 -22.52 16.54
N GLY A 61 -20.86 -22.78 15.63
CA GLY A 61 -21.08 -22.79 14.19
C GLY A 61 -20.64 -24.14 13.63
N SER A 62 -21.61 -24.91 13.14
CA SER A 62 -21.45 -26.18 12.42
C SER A 62 -20.91 -25.93 11.01
N GLY A 63 -19.91 -26.71 10.59
CA GLY A 63 -19.40 -26.72 9.23
C GLY A 63 -18.13 -27.56 9.12
N ASP A 64 -18.30 -28.81 8.71
CA ASP A 64 -17.27 -29.83 8.56
C ASP A 64 -16.21 -29.44 7.51
N SER A 65 -14.94 -29.46 7.92
CA SER A 65 -13.83 -29.93 7.09
C SER A 65 -12.53 -29.96 7.90
N ASN A 66 -12.10 -31.19 8.16
CA ASN A 66 -10.71 -31.64 8.26
C ASN A 66 -9.88 -31.08 9.42
N GLN A 67 -9.65 -31.95 10.41
CA GLN A 67 -8.64 -31.81 11.44
C GLN A 67 -7.28 -31.44 10.83
N LYS A 68 -6.78 -30.25 11.16
CA LYS A 68 -5.35 -30.06 11.40
C LYS A 68 -5.18 -29.23 12.66
N GLU A 69 -4.41 -29.83 13.56
CA GLU A 69 -3.97 -29.37 14.86
C GLU A 69 -3.74 -27.86 14.94
N GLY A 70 -4.14 -27.28 16.08
CA GLY A 70 -4.05 -25.86 16.40
C GLY A 70 -2.62 -25.36 16.57
N GLY A 71 -1.83 -25.42 15.51
CA GLY A 71 -0.60 -24.66 15.36
C GLY A 71 -0.89 -23.22 14.90
N PRO A 72 -0.01 -22.25 15.21
CA PRO A 72 -0.16 -20.89 14.70
C PRO A 72 -0.25 -20.92 13.18
N ARG A 73 -1.21 -20.18 12.59
CA ARG A 73 -1.36 -20.05 11.14
C ARG A 73 0.01 -19.71 10.53
N LYS A 74 0.41 -20.43 9.49
CA LYS A 74 1.65 -20.13 8.74
C LYS A 74 1.59 -18.66 8.31
N LYS A 75 2.57 -17.86 8.75
CA LYS A 75 2.65 -16.44 8.40
C LYS A 75 2.92 -16.32 6.90
N SER A 76 2.33 -15.33 6.23
CA SER A 76 2.64 -15.10 4.82
C SER A 76 4.04 -14.48 4.69
N GLU A 77 4.72 -14.65 3.55
CA GLU A 77 6.03 -14.00 3.28
C GLU A 77 5.99 -12.48 3.58
N PHE A 78 4.81 -11.87 3.45
CA PHE A 78 4.60 -10.47 3.76
C PHE A 78 4.55 -10.20 5.27
N ASP A 79 3.83 -11.03 6.02
CA ASP A 79 3.71 -10.88 7.48
C ASP A 79 5.06 -11.12 8.17
N GLU A 80 5.83 -12.08 7.68
CA GLU A 80 7.20 -12.32 8.14
C GLU A 80 8.10 -11.11 7.90
N LEU A 81 7.95 -10.46 6.74
CA LEU A 81 8.70 -9.25 6.43
C LEU A 81 8.26 -8.05 7.27
N VAL A 82 6.98 -7.95 7.61
CA VAL A 82 6.46 -6.93 8.54
C VAL A 82 7.02 -7.16 9.94
N ASP A 83 7.04 -8.40 10.41
CA ASP A 83 7.61 -8.76 11.71
C ASP A 83 9.12 -8.47 11.74
N GLU A 84 9.85 -8.80 10.65
CA GLU A 84 11.26 -8.40 10.48
C GLU A 84 11.40 -6.88 10.61
N CYS A 85 10.60 -6.08 9.89
CA CYS A 85 10.66 -4.61 9.92
C CYS A 85 10.46 -4.06 11.33
N LEU A 86 9.50 -4.61 12.09
CA LEU A 86 9.17 -4.18 13.44
C LEU A 86 10.24 -4.60 14.47
N ALA A 87 10.97 -5.69 14.20
CA ALA A 87 12.04 -6.18 15.07
C ALA A 87 13.39 -5.46 14.85
N LEU A 88 13.56 -4.71 13.76
CA LEU A 88 14.80 -3.97 13.50
C LEU A 88 14.93 -2.76 14.46
N THR A 89 16.15 -2.53 14.97
CA THR A 89 16.49 -1.37 15.80
C THR A 89 16.53 -0.10 14.98
N SER A 90 15.93 1.00 15.46
CA SER A 90 15.83 2.29 14.75
C SER A 90 17.13 2.71 14.05
N PRO A 91 17.07 3.23 12.81
CA PRO A 91 18.28 3.57 12.04
C PRO A 91 19.20 4.54 12.80
N ILE A 92 20.52 4.31 12.73
CA ILE A 92 21.56 5.07 13.46
C ILE A 92 21.42 6.58 13.29
N ARG A 93 20.94 7.05 12.13
CA ARG A 93 20.71 8.48 11.84
C ARG A 93 19.85 9.17 12.89
N PHE A 94 18.84 8.49 13.42
CA PHE A 94 17.87 9.02 14.37
C PHE A 94 18.27 8.82 15.84
N LEU A 95 19.37 8.09 16.10
CA LEU A 95 19.88 7.89 17.45
C LEU A 95 20.55 9.16 18.00
N LYS A 96 20.41 9.39 19.30
CA LYS A 96 21.10 10.49 19.99
C LYS A 96 22.61 10.26 19.99
N HIS A 97 23.42 11.31 20.13
CA HIS A 97 24.88 11.18 20.09
C HIS A 97 25.46 10.15 21.08
N LYS A 98 24.87 10.03 22.28
CA LYS A 98 25.24 9.00 23.28
C LYS A 98 24.87 7.57 22.87
N GLU A 99 23.83 7.40 22.06
CA GLU A 99 23.41 6.09 21.53
C GLU A 99 24.26 5.68 20.33
N LYS A 100 24.61 6.64 19.47
CA LYS A 100 25.54 6.46 18.36
C LYS A 100 26.92 5.98 18.83
N ALA A 101 27.45 6.55 19.91
CA ALA A 101 28.72 6.11 20.50
C ALA A 101 28.65 4.66 21.00
N ARG A 102 27.53 4.26 21.61
CA ARG A 102 27.30 2.88 22.08
C ARG A 102 27.14 1.88 20.94
N GLU A 103 26.48 2.27 19.84
CA GLU A 103 26.45 1.44 18.61
C GLU A 103 27.84 1.31 18.00
N ALA A 104 28.63 2.38 17.94
CA ALA A 104 30.00 2.33 17.41
C ALA A 104 30.92 1.43 18.24
N GLU A 105 30.78 1.41 19.57
CA GLU A 105 31.51 0.45 20.41
C GLU A 105 31.06 -1.00 20.18
N ARG A 106 29.76 -1.23 19.99
CA ARG A 106 29.25 -2.57 19.62
C ARG A 106 29.76 -3.02 18.25
N GLU A 107 29.82 -2.12 17.28
CA GLU A 107 30.40 -2.38 15.96
C GLU A 107 31.90 -2.67 16.04
N LYS A 108 32.66 -1.92 16.87
CA LYS A 108 34.08 -2.19 17.15
C LYS A 108 34.29 -3.56 17.79
N MET A 109 33.35 -4.01 18.63
CA MET A 109 33.35 -5.35 19.23
C MET A 109 32.77 -6.42 18.29
N GLY A 110 32.41 -6.08 17.05
CA GLY A 110 31.87 -7.01 16.05
C GLY A 110 30.43 -7.47 16.31
N LEU A 111 29.75 -6.94 17.32
CA LEU A 111 28.32 -7.14 17.54
C LEU A 111 27.57 -6.26 16.54
N LYS A 112 27.31 -6.81 15.34
CA LYS A 112 26.48 -6.14 14.32
C LYS A 112 25.14 -5.74 14.94
N SER A 113 24.86 -4.45 15.01
CA SER A 113 23.53 -3.99 15.38
C SER A 113 22.57 -4.49 14.29
N LYS A 114 21.44 -5.05 14.68
CA LYS A 114 20.41 -5.52 13.73
C LYS A 114 19.90 -4.39 12.80
N GLY A 115 20.27 -3.13 13.05
CA GLY A 115 19.74 -1.93 12.40
C GLY A 115 20.32 -1.54 11.04
N SER A 116 21.20 -2.34 10.41
CA SER A 116 21.80 -1.99 9.10
C SER A 116 21.05 -2.57 7.87
N ASP A 117 20.11 -3.50 8.07
CA ASP A 117 19.52 -4.27 6.96
C ASP A 117 18.22 -3.68 6.36
N TYR A 118 17.78 -2.49 6.79
CA TYR A 118 16.56 -1.84 6.29
C TYR A 118 16.50 -1.73 4.76
N ALA A 119 17.63 -1.43 4.11
CA ALA A 119 17.70 -1.33 2.67
C ALA A 119 17.48 -2.68 1.97
N GLY A 120 17.97 -3.78 2.58
CA GLY A 120 17.71 -5.14 2.11
C GLY A 120 16.24 -5.50 2.26
N LEU A 121 15.63 -5.13 3.38
CA LEU A 121 14.24 -5.43 3.69
C LEU A 121 13.26 -4.69 2.77
N ALA A 122 13.52 -3.42 2.47
CA ALA A 122 12.75 -2.66 1.48
C ALA A 122 12.81 -3.28 0.07
N LYS A 123 13.99 -3.80 -0.33
CA LYS A 123 14.14 -4.52 -1.61
C LYS A 123 13.34 -5.83 -1.61
N LYS A 124 13.35 -6.59 -0.51
CA LYS A 124 12.53 -7.80 -0.36
C LYS A 124 11.02 -7.48 -0.45
N TYR A 125 10.56 -6.43 0.25
CA TYR A 125 9.18 -5.95 0.19
C TYR A 125 8.74 -5.66 -1.25
N SER A 126 9.53 -4.85 -1.96
CA SER A 126 9.25 -4.47 -3.35
C SER A 126 9.14 -5.71 -4.24
N ARG A 127 10.03 -6.70 -4.07
CA ARG A 127 9.96 -7.97 -4.81
C ARG A 127 8.67 -8.75 -4.53
N VAL A 128 8.26 -8.87 -3.26
CA VAL A 128 7.01 -9.55 -2.88
C VAL A 128 5.80 -8.85 -3.50
N LEU A 129 5.76 -7.51 -3.42
CA LEU A 129 4.67 -6.72 -3.97
C LEU A 129 4.58 -6.87 -5.50
N MET A 130 5.71 -6.83 -6.19
CA MET A 130 5.77 -7.01 -7.65
C MET A 130 5.37 -8.42 -8.07
N ARG A 131 5.74 -9.46 -7.32
CA ARG A 131 5.27 -10.83 -7.56
C ARG A 131 3.75 -10.91 -7.45
N LYS A 132 3.16 -10.37 -6.38
CA LYS A 132 1.70 -10.31 -6.19
C LYS A 132 1.01 -9.55 -7.32
N HIS A 133 1.56 -8.41 -7.74
CA HIS A 133 1.02 -7.63 -8.84
C HIS A 133 1.04 -8.40 -10.16
N ARG A 134 2.17 -9.02 -10.51
CA ARG A 134 2.28 -9.84 -11.72
C ARG A 134 1.31 -11.02 -11.70
N ALA A 135 1.17 -11.69 -10.57
CA ALA A 135 0.20 -12.78 -10.42
C ALA A 135 -1.24 -12.30 -10.65
N ARG A 136 -1.60 -11.14 -10.09
CA ARG A 136 -2.92 -10.53 -10.32
C ARG A 136 -3.14 -10.18 -11.78
N GLN A 137 -2.18 -9.51 -12.42
CA GLN A 137 -2.27 -9.15 -13.85
C GLN A 137 -2.37 -10.39 -14.75
N ALA A 138 -1.62 -11.45 -14.43
CA ALA A 138 -1.71 -12.71 -15.15
C ALA A 138 -3.11 -13.32 -15.04
N ALA A 139 -3.68 -13.36 -13.83
CA ALA A 139 -5.03 -13.87 -13.57
C ALA A 139 -6.11 -13.02 -14.27
N GLU A 140 -6.04 -11.69 -14.17
CA GLU A 140 -6.98 -10.77 -14.82
C GLU A 140 -6.88 -10.88 -16.36
N SER A 141 -5.67 -10.96 -16.91
CA SER A 141 -5.47 -11.12 -18.35
C SER A 141 -5.91 -12.49 -18.87
N ALA A 142 -5.77 -13.55 -18.07
CA ALA A 142 -6.26 -14.88 -18.40
C ALA A 142 -7.80 -14.90 -18.37
N PHE A 143 -8.41 -14.36 -17.32
CA PHE A 143 -9.86 -14.23 -17.21
C PHE A 143 -10.44 -13.41 -18.38
N LEU A 144 -9.79 -12.30 -18.74
CA LEU A 144 -10.21 -11.47 -19.87
C LEU A 144 -10.08 -12.19 -21.22
N ARG A 145 -9.03 -13.00 -21.41
CA ARG A 145 -8.88 -13.85 -22.61
C ARG A 145 -10.00 -14.89 -22.69
N CYS A 146 -10.20 -15.67 -21.64
CA CYS A 146 -11.26 -16.67 -21.59
C CYS A 146 -12.66 -16.04 -21.75
N LYS A 147 -12.89 -14.85 -21.17
CA LYS A 147 -14.16 -14.12 -21.35
C LYS A 147 -14.39 -13.76 -22.82
N LYS A 148 -13.36 -13.29 -23.53
CA LYS A 148 -13.47 -12.96 -24.96
C LYS A 148 -13.74 -14.20 -25.81
N GLU A 149 -12.99 -15.28 -25.57
CA GLU A 149 -13.19 -16.56 -26.25
C GLU A 149 -14.59 -17.12 -26.02
N ALA A 150 -15.10 -17.02 -24.78
CA ALA A 150 -16.46 -17.44 -24.45
C ALA A 150 -17.53 -16.61 -25.19
N ILE A 151 -17.34 -15.29 -25.32
CA ILE A 151 -18.24 -14.43 -26.10
C ILE A 151 -18.16 -14.78 -27.59
N GLU A 152 -16.97 -15.10 -28.09
CA GLU A 152 -16.77 -15.46 -29.48
C GLU A 152 -17.45 -16.79 -29.86
N ALA A 153 -17.46 -17.76 -28.95
CA ALA A 153 -18.12 -19.06 -29.12
C ALA A 153 -19.66 -19.00 -29.08
N LEU A 154 -20.26 -17.85 -28.76
CA LEU A 154 -21.71 -17.67 -28.77
C LEU A 154 -22.26 -17.55 -30.21
N PRO A 155 -23.51 -17.98 -30.46
CA PRO A 155 -24.19 -17.69 -31.72
C PRO A 155 -24.40 -16.18 -31.92
N GLU A 156 -24.44 -15.74 -33.17
CA GLU A 156 -24.34 -14.32 -33.56
C GLU A 156 -25.32 -13.38 -32.84
N GLY A 157 -26.57 -13.82 -32.66
CA GLY A 157 -27.60 -13.03 -31.95
C GLY A 157 -27.30 -12.80 -30.46
N LEU A 158 -26.75 -13.81 -29.78
CA LEU A 158 -26.37 -13.72 -28.36
C LEU A 158 -25.04 -12.99 -28.18
N LYS A 159 -24.13 -13.12 -29.15
CA LYS A 159 -22.85 -12.41 -29.17
C LYS A 159 -23.06 -10.89 -29.22
N ALA A 160 -24.01 -10.41 -30.02
CA ALA A 160 -24.38 -9.00 -30.09
C ALA A 160 -24.91 -8.48 -28.75
N ALA A 161 -25.77 -9.24 -28.07
CA ALA A 161 -26.30 -8.89 -26.76
C ALA A 161 -25.21 -8.88 -25.66
N ALA A 162 -24.29 -9.85 -25.69
CA ALA A 162 -23.21 -9.97 -24.70
C ALA A 162 -22.12 -8.89 -24.83
N LEU A 163 -22.00 -8.25 -25.99
CA LEU A 163 -21.04 -7.17 -26.21
C LEU A 163 -21.44 -5.87 -25.49
N VAL A 164 -22.74 -5.66 -25.24
CA VAL A 164 -23.26 -4.47 -24.58
C VAL A 164 -22.92 -4.50 -23.08
N PRO A 165 -22.17 -3.53 -22.53
CA PRO A 165 -21.88 -3.47 -21.10
C PRO A 165 -23.14 -3.35 -20.25
N ASN A 166 -23.32 -4.26 -19.30
CA ASN A 166 -24.47 -4.22 -18.41
C ASN A 166 -24.30 -3.13 -17.33
N LEU A 167 -25.30 -2.26 -17.18
CA LEU A 167 -25.34 -1.15 -16.22
C LEU A 167 -26.11 -1.46 -14.93
N THR A 168 -26.75 -2.63 -14.82
CA THR A 168 -27.43 -3.07 -13.58
C THR A 168 -26.55 -3.14 -12.33
N PRO A 169 -25.20 -3.32 -12.37
CA PRO A 169 -24.40 -3.26 -11.14
C PRO A 169 -24.22 -1.84 -10.58
N PHE A 170 -24.79 -0.80 -11.20
CA PHE A 170 -24.76 0.57 -10.69
C PHE A 170 -26.10 0.99 -10.08
N PRO A 171 -26.12 1.67 -8.93
CA PRO A 171 -24.97 2.06 -8.11
C PRO A 171 -24.41 0.86 -7.31
N ALA A 172 -23.10 0.65 -7.40
CA ALA A 172 -22.40 -0.23 -6.49
C ALA A 172 -22.25 0.52 -5.17
N ASN A 173 -22.97 0.06 -4.14
CA ASN A 173 -23.04 0.66 -2.80
C ASN A 173 -21.66 0.99 -2.20
#